data_AF-A0A504Y817-F1
#
_entry.id   AF-A0A504Y817-F1
#
_cell.length_a   1.000
_cell.length_b   1.000
_cell.length_c   1.000
_cell.angle_alpha   90.00
_cell.angle_beta   90.00
_cell.angle_gamma   90.00
#
_symmetry.space_group_name_H-M   'P 1'
#
loop_
_entity.id
_entity.type
_entity.pdbx_description
1 polymer ?
#
loop_
_entity_poly.entity_id
_entity_poly.type
_entity_poly.pdbx_seq_one_letter_code
_entity_poly.pdbx_strand_id
1 'polypeptide(L)'
;MKLAFVLLICLLRTLPTSSITCRDEQGNSVDWFVGYKLPKSFKYVYLTPNTSEWKLSKELVTDGGMLRKTYNDMFQLKNRHSAAYGMYNDQLPKDEYIEGSSEWGHLKGGVSFPMLYRTS
;
A
#
# COMPACT_ATOMS: atom_id res chain seq x y z
N MET A 1 39.32 16.83 5.75
CA MET A 1 39.20 15.46 5.22
C MET A 1 38.38 14.53 6.10
N LYS A 2 38.65 14.41 7.42
CA LYS A 2 37.88 13.52 8.33
C LYS A 2 36.39 13.87 8.47
N LEU A 3 36.05 15.16 8.53
CA LEU A 3 34.66 15.62 8.68
C LEU A 3 33.78 15.29 7.46
N ALA A 4 34.33 15.43 6.25
CA ALA A 4 33.64 15.10 5.01
C ALA A 4 33.36 13.58 4.88
N PHE A 5 34.28 12.74 5.36
CA PHE A 5 34.11 11.30 5.38
C PHE A 5 33.02 10.87 6.37
N VAL A 6 32.94 11.52 7.54
CA VAL A 6 31.86 11.31 8.51
C VAL A 6 30.51 11.74 7.93
N LEU A 7 30.45 12.91 7.27
CA LEU A 7 29.21 13.39 6.64
C LEU A 7 28.74 12.43 5.53
N LEU A 8 29.66 11.91 4.72
CA LEU A 8 29.37 10.96 3.65
C LEU A 8 28.82 9.63 4.22
N ILE A 9 29.39 9.11 5.31
CA ILE A 9 28.89 7.90 5.99
C ILE A 9 27.49 8.15 6.56
N CYS A 10 27.23 9.32 7.16
CA CYS A 10 25.90 9.68 7.65
C CYS A 10 24.87 9.75 6.51
N LEU A 11 25.22 10.34 5.36
CA LEU A 11 24.36 10.43 4.18
C LEU A 11 24.07 9.05 3.57
N LEU A 12 25.05 8.14 3.54
CA LEU A 12 24.88 6.77 3.05
C LEU A 12 23.95 5.93 3.95
N ARG A 13 23.93 6.18 5.26
CA ARG A 13 22.99 5.51 6.20
C ARG A 13 21.55 6.01 6.09
N THR A 14 21.33 7.19 5.49
CA THR A 14 19.99 7.78 5.32
C THR A 14 19.33 7.43 4.00
N LEU A 15 19.90 6.52 3.19
CA LEU A 15 19.20 6.06 2.00
C LEU A 15 17.88 5.41 2.43
N PRO A 16 16.72 5.99 2.07
CA PRO A 16 15.45 5.43 2.47
C PRO A 16 15.32 4.08 1.77
N THR A 17 15.45 3.01 2.54
CA THR A 17 14.87 1.73 2.13
C THR A 17 13.39 2.00 2.04
N SER A 18 12.84 2.10 0.83
CA SER A 18 11.40 2.27 0.67
C SER A 18 10.72 1.00 1.19
N SER A 19 10.40 1.00 2.47
CA SER A 19 9.69 -0.10 3.09
C SER A 19 8.26 -0.06 2.57
N ILE A 20 7.80 -1.20 2.07
CA ILE A 20 6.41 -1.40 1.68
C ILE A 20 5.61 -1.46 2.98
N THR A 21 4.79 -0.44 3.23
CA THR A 21 4.01 -0.32 4.47
C THR A 21 2.61 0.17 4.16
N CYS A 22 1.66 -0.13 5.03
CA CYS A 22 0.35 0.52 4.96
C CYS A 22 0.48 2.01 5.29
N ARG A 23 -0.41 2.83 4.73
CA ARG A 23 -0.45 4.28 4.96
C ARG A 23 -1.73 4.68 5.68
N ASP A 24 -1.60 5.52 6.70
CA ASP A 24 -2.75 6.15 7.36
C ASP A 24 -3.34 7.31 6.53
N GLU A 25 -4.38 7.95 7.07
CA GLU A 25 -5.07 9.09 6.45
C GLU A 25 -4.14 10.28 6.19
N GLN A 26 -3.09 10.46 6.98
CA GLN A 26 -2.09 11.51 6.84
C GLN A 26 -0.95 11.10 5.88
N GLY A 27 -0.79 9.79 5.62
CA GLY A 27 0.29 9.22 4.82
C GLY A 27 1.46 8.70 5.63
N ASN A 28 1.33 8.60 6.96
CA ASN A 28 2.34 7.98 7.79
C ASN A 28 2.30 6.45 7.61
N SER A 29 3.45 5.79 7.79
CA SER A 29 3.51 4.34 7.86
C SER A 29 2.75 3.82 9.08
N VAL A 30 1.92 2.80 8.88
CA VAL A 30 1.24 2.05 9.94
C VAL A 30 1.33 0.55 9.64
N ASP A 31 1.25 -0.27 10.68
CA ASP A 31 1.31 -1.73 10.53
C ASP A 31 0.08 -2.28 9.81
N TRP A 32 -1.09 -1.72 10.13
CA TRP A 32 -2.36 -2.11 9.54
C TRP A 32 -3.35 -0.94 9.54
N PHE A 33 -4.39 -1.05 8.72
CA PHE A 33 -5.61 -0.28 8.88
C PHE A 33 -6.80 -1.13 8.44
N VAL A 34 -7.98 -0.77 8.91
CA VAL A 34 -9.25 -1.32 8.42
C VAL A 34 -10.16 -0.16 8.04
N GLY A 35 -10.82 -0.26 6.88
CA GLY A 35 -11.79 0.71 6.42
C GLY A 35 -13.13 0.05 6.12
N TYR A 36 -14.23 0.69 6.52
CA TYR A 36 -15.59 0.26 6.19
C TYR A 36 -16.30 1.36 5.39
N LYS A 37 -16.55 1.10 4.10
CA LYS A 37 -17.32 2.00 3.23
C LYS A 37 -18.78 2.02 3.65
N LEU A 38 -19.35 3.21 3.81
CA LEU A 38 -20.74 3.39 4.21
C LEU A 38 -21.69 3.13 3.02
N PRO A 39 -22.88 2.56 3.25
CA PRO A 39 -23.87 2.30 2.21
C PRO A 39 -24.24 3.57 1.42
N LYS A 40 -24.50 3.42 0.12
CA LYS A 40 -24.98 4.49 -0.78
C LYS A 40 -24.12 5.77 -0.81
N SER A 41 -22.85 5.70 -0.40
CA SER A 41 -21.91 6.83 -0.44
C SER A 41 -20.48 6.36 -0.64
N PHE A 42 -19.55 7.26 -0.95
CA PHE A 42 -18.11 6.97 -0.94
C PHE A 42 -17.40 7.31 0.38
N LYS A 43 -18.17 7.70 1.40
CA LYS A 43 -17.65 7.92 2.76
C LYS A 43 -17.29 6.58 3.38
N TYR A 44 -16.31 6.57 4.26
CA TYR A 44 -15.91 5.40 5.02
C TYR A 44 -15.48 5.77 6.43
N VAL A 45 -15.63 4.82 7.34
CA VAL A 45 -15.03 4.89 8.67
C VAL A 45 -13.80 4.01 8.73
N TYR A 46 -12.87 4.29 9.64
CA TYR A 46 -11.63 3.53 9.73
C TYR A 46 -11.12 3.30 11.15
N LEU A 47 -10.22 2.31 11.24
CA LEU A 47 -9.39 1.99 12.39
C LEU A 47 -7.92 1.84 11.96
N THR A 48 -7.00 2.27 12.81
CA THR A 48 -5.56 2.05 12.72
C THR A 48 -5.02 1.63 14.11
N PRO A 49 -3.76 1.20 14.25
CA PRO A 49 -3.15 0.94 15.56
C PRO A 49 -3.30 2.09 16.57
N ASN A 50 -3.42 3.33 16.07
CA ASN A 50 -3.46 4.54 16.89
C ASN A 50 -4.89 5.03 17.18
N THR A 51 -5.92 4.27 16.82
CA THR A 51 -7.32 4.62 17.07
C THR A 51 -8.00 3.58 17.95
N SER A 52 -8.72 4.04 18.98
CA SER A 52 -9.52 3.19 19.86
C SER A 52 -10.96 2.98 19.39
N GLU A 53 -11.42 3.75 18.40
CA GLU A 53 -12.79 3.74 17.89
C GLU A 53 -12.84 4.10 16.40
N TRP A 54 -13.93 3.73 15.73
CA TRP A 54 -14.15 4.02 14.32
C TRP A 54 -14.19 5.53 14.07
N LYS A 55 -13.27 6.03 13.24
CA LYS A 55 -13.23 7.44 12.85
C LYS A 55 -13.83 7.63 11.46
N LEU A 56 -14.69 8.62 11.29
CA LEU A 56 -15.16 9.01 9.96
C LEU A 56 -14.01 9.69 9.20
N SER A 57 -13.68 9.19 8.00
CA SER A 57 -12.69 9.82 7.14
C SER A 57 -13.20 11.16 6.61
N LYS A 58 -12.26 12.10 6.40
CA LYS A 58 -12.50 13.35 5.67
C LYS A 58 -12.41 13.16 4.15
N GLU A 59 -11.83 12.05 3.72
CA GLU A 59 -11.62 11.68 2.32
C GLU A 59 -12.75 10.77 1.82
N LEU A 60 -12.91 10.71 0.51
CA LEU A 60 -13.72 9.67 -0.14
C LEU A 60 -12.82 8.50 -0.51
N VAL A 61 -13.35 7.28 -0.38
CA VAL A 61 -12.61 6.04 -0.68
C VAL A 61 -12.12 5.96 -2.14
N THR A 62 -12.73 6.74 -3.04
CA THR A 62 -12.36 6.82 -4.46
C THR A 62 -11.22 7.78 -4.76
N ASP A 63 -11.04 8.80 -3.91
CA ASP A 63 -10.25 9.99 -4.27
C ASP A 63 -8.99 10.13 -3.41
N GLY A 64 -9.02 9.58 -2.19
CA GLY A 64 -8.02 9.86 -1.16
C GLY A 64 -7.84 8.74 -0.13
N GLY A 65 -7.30 9.12 1.01
CA GLY A 65 -7.28 8.26 2.20
C GLY A 65 -6.25 7.14 2.20
N MET A 66 -6.34 6.30 3.24
CA MET A 66 -5.44 5.17 3.48
C MET A 66 -5.30 4.21 2.29
N LEU A 67 -6.42 3.87 1.66
CA LEU A 67 -6.44 2.92 0.55
C LEU A 67 -5.64 3.46 -0.63
N ARG A 68 -5.93 4.67 -1.11
CA ARG A 68 -5.21 5.29 -2.22
C ARG A 68 -3.73 5.50 -1.91
N LYS A 69 -3.40 5.98 -0.70
CA LYS A 69 -2.01 6.21 -0.30
C LYS A 69 -1.21 4.89 -0.28
N THR A 70 -1.79 3.82 0.26
CA THR A 70 -1.16 2.50 0.29
C THR A 70 -0.99 1.90 -1.12
N TYR A 71 -2.03 1.97 -1.95
CA TYR A 71 -1.95 1.48 -3.33
C TYR A 71 -1.00 2.31 -4.19
N ASN A 72 -0.90 3.63 -3.98
CA ASN A 72 0.07 4.47 -4.70
C ASN A 72 1.51 4.02 -4.43
N ASP A 73 1.86 3.75 -3.17
CA ASP A 73 3.17 3.22 -2.82
C ASP A 73 3.42 1.85 -3.46
N MET A 74 2.39 1.01 -3.49
CA MET A 74 2.45 -0.30 -4.14
C MET A 74 2.65 -0.19 -5.66
N PHE A 75 1.95 0.71 -6.36
CA PHE A 75 2.11 0.92 -7.81
C PHE A 75 3.47 1.51 -8.19
N GLN A 76 4.12 2.25 -7.29
CA GLN A 76 5.51 2.71 -7.49
C GLN A 76 6.53 1.57 -7.52
N LEU A 77 6.14 0.34 -7.17
CA LEU A 77 6.99 -0.85 -7.24
C LEU A 77 7.06 -1.45 -8.65
N LYS A 78 6.18 -1.06 -9.58
CA LYS A 78 6.05 -1.68 -10.92
C LYS A 78 7.37 -1.83 -11.68
N ASN A 79 8.30 -0.88 -11.49
CA ASN A 79 9.59 -0.86 -12.19
C ASN A 79 10.78 -1.17 -11.26
N ARG A 80 10.55 -1.69 -10.06
CA ARG A 80 11.60 -1.98 -9.08
C ARG A 80 11.99 -3.45 -9.13
N HIS A 81 13.24 -3.72 -9.49
CA HIS A 81 13.80 -5.07 -9.53
C HIS A 81 13.93 -5.73 -8.14
N SER A 82 13.81 -4.95 -7.07
CA SER A 82 13.89 -5.39 -5.67
C SER A 82 12.52 -5.56 -5.01
N ALA A 83 11.44 -5.62 -5.77
CA ALA A 83 10.09 -5.83 -5.24
C ALA A 83 9.24 -6.68 -6.19
N ALA A 84 8.34 -7.46 -5.61
CA ALA A 84 7.26 -8.11 -6.33
C ALA A 84 5.95 -7.41 -6.00
N TYR A 85 5.08 -7.32 -7.00
CA TYR A 85 3.77 -6.71 -6.89
C TYR A 85 2.79 -7.42 -7.83
N GLY A 86 1.56 -7.65 -7.36
CA GLY A 86 0.48 -8.19 -8.18
C GLY A 86 -0.89 -7.77 -7.66
N MET A 87 -1.89 -7.86 -8.54
CA MET A 87 -3.31 -7.70 -8.22
C MET A 87 -4.08 -8.94 -8.65
N TYR A 88 -5.18 -9.20 -7.97
CA TYR A 88 -6.12 -10.25 -8.36
C TYR A 88 -7.55 -9.69 -8.30
N ASN A 89 -8.36 -10.15 -9.24
CA ASN A 89 -9.75 -9.77 -9.37
C ASN A 89 -10.46 -10.84 -10.21
N ASP A 90 -11.52 -11.43 -9.67
CA ASP A 90 -12.37 -12.43 -10.32
C ASP A 90 -13.30 -11.84 -11.41
N GLN A 91 -13.51 -10.53 -11.39
CA GLN A 91 -14.26 -9.78 -12.40
C GLN A 91 -13.36 -8.71 -12.98
N LEU A 92 -12.54 -9.11 -13.95
CA LEU A 92 -11.60 -8.21 -14.60
C LEU A 92 -12.30 -7.00 -15.22
N PRO A 93 -11.59 -5.86 -15.37
CA PRO A 93 -12.09 -4.73 -16.14
C PRO A 93 -12.55 -5.17 -17.54
N LYS A 94 -13.51 -4.45 -18.13
CA LYS A 94 -14.21 -4.84 -19.36
C LYS A 94 -13.30 -5.17 -20.57
N ASP A 95 -12.05 -4.74 -20.53
CA ASP A 95 -11.08 -4.89 -21.61
C ASP A 95 -10.10 -6.07 -21.41
N GLU A 96 -10.26 -6.85 -20.33
CA GLU A 96 -9.44 -8.02 -20.02
C GLU A 96 -10.33 -9.28 -19.93
N TYR A 97 -10.16 -10.21 -20.88
CA TYR A 97 -10.93 -11.45 -20.92
C TYR A 97 -10.13 -12.62 -20.32
N ILE A 98 -10.58 -13.11 -19.17
CA ILE A 98 -10.25 -14.44 -18.65
C ILE A 98 -11.58 -15.09 -18.30
N GLU A 99 -11.82 -16.33 -18.75
CA GLU A 99 -13.00 -17.10 -18.32
C GLU A 99 -12.93 -17.29 -16.80
N GLY A 100 -13.79 -16.56 -16.08
CA GLY A 100 -13.96 -16.75 -14.65
C GLY A 100 -14.73 -18.04 -14.37
N SER A 101 -14.29 -18.81 -13.37
CA SER A 101 -15.06 -19.94 -12.85
C SER A 101 -15.99 -19.48 -11.73
N SER A 102 -17.21 -20.01 -11.67
CA SER A 102 -18.14 -19.81 -10.55
C SER A 102 -17.63 -20.38 -9.21
N GLU A 103 -16.55 -21.16 -9.25
CA GLU A 103 -15.90 -21.74 -8.08
C GLU A 103 -14.86 -20.80 -7.44
N TRP A 104 -14.53 -19.67 -8.10
CA TRP A 104 -13.55 -18.72 -7.58
C TRP A 104 -14.16 -17.75 -6.57
N GLY A 105 -13.40 -17.39 -5.55
CA GLY A 105 -13.84 -16.43 -4.54
C GLY A 105 -13.99 -15.02 -5.12
N HIS A 106 -15.12 -14.35 -4.80
CA HIS A 106 -15.40 -12.96 -5.17
C HIS A 106 -14.61 -11.96 -4.30
N LEU A 107 -13.28 -12.06 -4.36
CA LEU A 107 -12.34 -11.21 -3.63
C LEU A 107 -11.44 -10.48 -4.62
N LYS A 108 -11.15 -9.22 -4.30
CA LYS A 108 -10.28 -8.36 -5.09
C LYS A 108 -9.22 -7.79 -4.17
N GLY A 109 -7.98 -7.71 -4.64
CA GLY A 109 -6.91 -7.20 -3.81
C GLY A 109 -5.59 -7.04 -4.54
N GLY A 110 -4.60 -6.59 -3.79
CA GLY A 110 -3.22 -6.45 -4.21
C GLY A 110 -2.28 -7.03 -3.17
N VAL A 111 -1.13 -7.51 -3.62
CA VAL A 111 -0.05 -8.01 -2.78
C VAL A 111 1.25 -7.40 -3.26
N SER A 112 2.08 -6.95 -2.31
CA SER A 112 3.45 -6.54 -2.62
C SER A 112 4.39 -6.96 -1.51
N PHE A 113 5.62 -7.30 -1.89
CA PHE A 113 6.66 -7.68 -0.95
C PHE A 113 8.05 -7.32 -1.51
N PRO A 114 9.00 -6.96 -0.65
CA PRO A 114 10.37 -6.72 -1.08
C PRO A 114 10.99 -8.06 -1.50
N MET A 115 11.63 -8.06 -2.66
CA MET A 115 12.49 -9.15 -3.11
C MET A 115 13.87 -8.84 -2.53
N LEU A 116 14.07 -9.16 -1.24
CA LEU A 116 15.39 -9.16 -0.66
C LEU A 116 16.18 -10.26 -1.39
N TYR A 117 17.17 -9.89 -2.20
CA TYR A 117 18.18 -10.86 -2.61
C TYR A 117 18.74 -11.44 -1.33
N ARG A 118 18.47 -12.72 -1.10
CA ARG A 118 19.16 -13.49 -0.06
C ARG A 118 20.64 -13.43 -0.44
N THR A 119 21.39 -12.54 0.17
CA THR A 119 22.85 -12.66 0.20
C THR A 119 23.11 -13.90 1.04
N SER A 120 23.16 -15.04 0.37
CA SER A 120 23.79 -16.26 0.86
C SER A 120 25.26 -16.00 1.15
#